data_AF-A0AAI8L0V0-F1
#
_entry.id   AF-A0AAI8L0V0-F1
#
_cell.length_a   1.000
_cell.length_b   1.000
_cell.length_c   1.000
_cell.angle_alpha   90.00
_cell.angle_beta   90.00
_cell.angle_gamma   90.00
#
_symmetry.space_group_name_H-M   'P 1'
#
loop_
_entity.id
_entity.type
_entity.pdbx_description
1 polymer ?
#
loop_
_entity_poly.entity_id
_entity_poly.type
_entity_poly.pdbx_seq_one_letter_code
_entity_poly.pdbx_strand_id
1 'polypeptide(L)'
;MSEVFDDSTLTEIAHLICGDEPPLLYRKGYEIAAFFQRAGWDDVPEYDGSTPRHKWARELLKERQEDGTDDAERAILRLANRLEYYNQQHEYRATLKQLNEILVLGGRRIGEDGGQLALVRCEAGFEDEVRQLPRVELKVSVTEVVSDPELAATVQLRLDEARTCYEHGAYTSAVIMLGSLLEGVLAHAAQVRAAGVPMPKPLRNMGLNDFLNFAYENKWIEYDAKLTSELIRQYRNLVHPLAEKQKGHSPNRDTLDMCWPVVNATLNDLAATAAAPPVPPTPRAPTERGRGRNPNASAQRPTPASVARRRPGGGTTAGT
;
A
#
# COMPACT_ATOMS: atom_id res chain seq x y z
N MET A 1 -25.93 1.97 26.79
CA MET A 1 -25.84 0.57 27.29
C MET A 1 -24.45 0.12 26.92
N SER A 2 -23.54 0.04 27.88
CA SER A 2 -22.18 -0.48 27.68
C SER A 2 -22.32 -1.93 27.20
N GLU A 3 -21.76 -2.24 26.04
CA GLU A 3 -21.79 -3.59 25.48
C GLU A 3 -20.74 -4.46 26.17
N VAL A 4 -21.21 -5.52 26.83
CA VAL A 4 -20.45 -6.50 27.60
C VAL A 4 -19.31 -7.13 26.76
N PHE A 5 -18.12 -7.23 27.33
CA PHE A 5 -16.99 -8.00 26.80
C PHE A 5 -17.12 -9.47 27.21
N ASP A 6 -16.82 -10.41 26.32
CA ASP A 6 -16.86 -11.83 26.64
C ASP A 6 -15.74 -12.27 27.60
N ASP A 7 -15.91 -13.42 28.26
CA ASP A 7 -14.99 -13.92 29.30
C ASP A 7 -13.58 -14.19 28.74
N SER A 8 -13.46 -14.58 27.46
CA SER A 8 -12.16 -14.80 26.80
C SER A 8 -11.46 -13.46 26.53
N THR A 9 -12.18 -12.45 26.04
CA THR A 9 -11.65 -11.08 25.89
C THR A 9 -11.16 -10.51 27.22
N LEU A 10 -11.93 -10.66 28.30
CA LEU A 10 -11.51 -10.21 29.63
C LEU A 10 -10.27 -10.95 30.15
N THR A 11 -10.13 -12.24 29.82
CA THR A 11 -8.95 -13.04 30.17
C THR A 11 -7.70 -12.50 29.48
N GLU A 12 -7.75 -12.27 28.17
CA GLU A 12 -6.62 -11.74 27.41
C GLU A 12 -6.25 -10.30 27.82
N ILE A 13 -7.24 -9.46 28.10
CA ILE A 13 -7.01 -8.11 28.65
C ILE A 13 -6.32 -8.19 30.02
N ALA A 14 -6.70 -9.14 30.88
CA ALA A 14 -6.06 -9.31 32.17
C ALA A 14 -4.59 -9.75 32.03
N HIS A 15 -4.26 -10.59 31.06
CA HIS A 15 -2.88 -10.93 30.72
C HIS A 15 -2.07 -9.71 30.27
N LEU A 16 -2.66 -8.87 29.40
CA LEU A 16 -2.06 -7.60 28.96
C LEU A 16 -1.81 -6.61 30.10
N ILE A 17 -2.75 -6.49 31.05
CA ILE A 17 -2.59 -5.64 32.23
C ILE A 17 -1.41 -6.11 33.09
N CYS A 18 -1.25 -7.43 33.25
CA CYS A 18 -0.15 -8.01 34.03
C CYS A 18 1.22 -7.85 33.33
N GLY A 19 1.24 -7.94 32.00
CA GLY A 19 2.43 -7.80 31.18
C GLY A 19 3.48 -8.88 31.42
N ASP A 20 3.03 -10.13 31.61
CA ASP A 20 3.91 -11.26 31.92
C ASP A 20 4.80 -11.67 30.73
N GLU A 21 4.40 -11.31 29.51
CA GLU A 21 5.11 -11.65 28.28
C GLU A 21 5.92 -10.47 27.75
N PRO A 22 7.22 -10.64 27.43
CA PRO A 22 7.97 -9.61 26.72
C PRO A 22 7.39 -9.36 25.31
N PRO A 23 7.35 -8.10 24.83
CA PRO A 23 7.93 -6.91 25.43
C PRO A 23 6.90 -6.05 26.19
N LEU A 24 5.91 -6.65 26.84
CA LEU A 24 4.88 -5.91 27.57
C LEU A 24 5.44 -5.29 28.86
N LEU A 25 4.74 -4.27 29.36
CA LEU A 25 5.05 -3.65 30.64
C LEU A 25 4.59 -4.56 31.79
N TYR A 26 5.55 -5.25 32.40
CA TYR A 26 5.32 -6.06 33.58
C TYR A 26 4.85 -5.20 34.77
N ARG A 27 3.70 -5.54 35.36
CA ARG A 27 3.13 -4.86 36.54
C ARG A 27 3.03 -5.78 37.74
N LYS A 28 3.63 -5.41 38.86
CA LYS A 28 3.45 -6.11 40.16
C LYS A 28 2.02 -5.94 40.66
N GLY A 29 1.61 -6.76 41.63
CA GLY A 29 0.23 -6.75 42.15
C GLY A 29 -0.26 -5.37 42.63
N TYR A 30 0.58 -4.65 43.39
CA TYR A 30 0.25 -3.27 43.81
C TYR A 30 0.18 -2.28 42.63
N GLU A 31 0.92 -2.53 41.54
CA GLU A 31 0.91 -1.69 40.33
C GLU A 31 -0.35 -1.94 39.49
N ILE A 32 -0.89 -3.17 39.54
CA ILE A 32 -2.18 -3.51 38.94
C ILE A 32 -3.33 -2.83 39.71
N ALA A 33 -3.32 -2.86 41.04
CA ALA A 33 -4.29 -2.11 41.84
C ALA A 33 -4.24 -0.61 41.52
N ALA A 34 -3.03 -0.04 41.49
CA ALA A 34 -2.82 1.36 41.15
C ALA A 34 -3.22 1.68 39.70
N PHE A 35 -3.09 0.74 38.77
CA PHE A 35 -3.55 0.89 37.38
C PHE A 35 -5.07 1.05 37.32
N PHE A 36 -5.83 0.19 38.02
CA PHE A 36 -7.30 0.30 38.06
C PHE A 36 -7.76 1.61 38.72
N GLN A 37 -7.10 2.04 39.80
CA GLN A 37 -7.36 3.36 40.40
C GLN A 37 -7.10 4.51 39.40
N ARG A 38 -6.02 4.43 38.61
CA ARG A 38 -5.74 5.40 37.54
C ARG A 38 -6.72 5.33 36.36
N ALA A 39 -7.41 4.20 36.17
CA ALA A 39 -8.55 4.08 35.27
C ALA A 39 -9.85 4.70 35.86
N GLY A 40 -9.78 5.23 37.09
CA GLY A 40 -10.89 5.86 37.78
C GLY A 40 -11.78 4.89 38.53
N TRP A 41 -11.32 3.67 38.81
CA TRP A 41 -12.09 2.72 39.62
C TRP A 41 -12.06 3.14 41.09
N ASP A 42 -13.23 3.19 41.70
CA ASP A 42 -13.38 3.36 43.15
C ASP A 42 -13.20 2.03 43.88
N ASP A 43 -12.75 2.04 45.14
CA ASP A 43 -12.68 0.87 46.03
C ASP A 43 -11.94 -0.36 45.44
N VAL A 44 -10.83 -0.15 44.73
CA VAL A 44 -9.99 -1.25 44.22
C VAL A 44 -9.32 -1.98 45.38
N PRO A 45 -9.53 -3.30 45.56
CA PRO A 45 -8.90 -4.06 46.64
C PRO A 45 -7.39 -4.17 46.44
N GLU A 46 -6.65 -4.36 47.53
CA GLU A 46 -5.23 -4.66 47.45
C GLU A 46 -5.01 -6.12 47.01
N TYR A 47 -3.99 -6.33 46.19
CA TYR A 47 -3.58 -7.68 45.79
C TYR A 47 -2.80 -8.37 46.92
N ASP A 48 -3.37 -9.45 47.45
CA ASP A 48 -2.82 -10.20 48.59
C ASP A 48 -1.87 -11.35 48.18
N GLY A 49 -1.73 -11.63 46.88
CA GLY A 49 -0.89 -12.72 46.37
C GLY A 49 -1.51 -14.12 46.46
N SER A 50 -2.76 -14.25 46.90
CA SER A 50 -3.44 -15.53 47.06
C SER A 50 -3.80 -16.20 45.72
N THR A 51 -3.96 -15.40 44.67
CA THR A 51 -4.34 -15.85 43.32
C THR A 51 -3.34 -15.32 42.30
N PRO A 52 -3.12 -16.00 41.15
CA PRO A 52 -2.29 -15.44 40.09
C PRO A 52 -2.81 -14.07 39.63
N ARG A 53 -1.90 -13.10 39.41
CA ARG A 53 -2.23 -11.71 39.03
C ARG A 53 -3.26 -11.59 37.90
N HIS A 54 -3.09 -12.35 36.82
CA HIS A 54 -4.03 -12.32 35.69
C HIS A 54 -5.42 -12.83 36.06
N LYS A 55 -5.53 -13.86 36.92
CA LYS A 55 -6.83 -14.36 37.39
C LYS A 55 -7.51 -13.32 38.27
N TRP A 56 -6.75 -12.69 39.15
CA TRP A 56 -7.24 -11.61 40.01
C TRP A 56 -7.74 -10.40 39.20
N ALA A 57 -6.93 -9.92 38.25
CA ALA A 57 -7.31 -8.82 37.37
C ALA A 57 -8.54 -9.15 36.50
N ARG A 58 -8.64 -10.38 36.00
CA ARG A 58 -9.81 -10.86 35.24
C ARG A 58 -11.08 -10.86 36.10
N GLU A 59 -11.00 -11.35 37.33
CA GLU A 59 -12.16 -11.41 38.23
C GLU A 59 -12.68 -10.01 38.55
N LEU A 60 -11.76 -9.07 38.80
CA LEU A 60 -12.10 -7.65 38.99
C LEU A 60 -12.79 -7.04 37.77
N LEU A 61 -12.27 -7.28 36.57
CA LEU A 61 -12.90 -6.81 35.31
C LEU A 61 -14.31 -7.38 35.13
N LYS A 62 -14.49 -8.66 35.47
CA LYS A 62 -15.76 -9.36 35.34
C LYS A 62 -16.79 -8.84 36.33
N GLU A 63 -16.42 -8.72 37.61
CA GLU A 63 -17.28 -8.20 38.68
C GLU A 63 -17.80 -6.80 38.32
N ARG A 64 -16.90 -5.88 37.94
CA ARG A 64 -17.32 -4.52 37.56
C ARG A 64 -18.21 -4.47 36.32
N GLN A 65 -17.97 -5.35 35.36
CA GLN A 65 -18.84 -5.47 34.21
C GLN A 65 -20.23 -6.01 34.57
N GLU A 66 -20.32 -6.97 35.49
CA GLU A 66 -21.58 -7.53 35.99
C GLU A 66 -22.37 -6.51 36.82
N ASP A 67 -21.68 -5.63 37.53
CA ASP A 67 -22.27 -4.47 38.23
C ASP A 67 -22.84 -3.40 37.26
N GLY A 68 -22.58 -3.54 35.96
CA GLY A 68 -23.07 -2.63 34.92
C GLY A 68 -22.35 -1.29 34.86
N THR A 69 -21.17 -1.17 35.50
CA THR A 69 -20.34 0.02 35.40
C THR A 69 -19.58 0.04 34.07
N ASP A 70 -19.07 1.21 33.69
CA ASP A 70 -18.16 1.38 32.55
C ASP A 70 -16.68 1.14 32.93
N ASP A 71 -16.42 0.61 34.12
CA ASP A 71 -15.09 0.40 34.68
C ASP A 71 -14.21 -0.45 33.76
N ALA A 72 -14.74 -1.55 33.21
CA ALA A 72 -14.00 -2.43 32.30
C ALA A 72 -13.56 -1.68 31.03
N GLU A 73 -14.43 -0.85 30.46
CA GLU A 73 -14.10 0.01 29.33
C GLU A 73 -13.05 1.06 29.70
N ARG A 74 -13.19 1.72 30.86
CA ARG A 74 -12.19 2.68 31.36
C ARG A 74 -10.82 2.04 31.60
N ALA A 75 -10.77 0.78 32.06
CA ALA A 75 -9.53 0.03 32.19
C ALA A 75 -8.88 -0.23 30.82
N ILE A 76 -9.66 -0.63 29.81
CA ILE A 76 -9.17 -0.82 28.43
C ILE A 76 -8.61 0.50 27.85
N LEU A 77 -9.33 1.60 28.01
CA LEU A 77 -8.88 2.93 27.56
C LEU A 77 -7.63 3.39 28.32
N ARG A 78 -7.52 3.07 29.62
CA ARG A 78 -6.32 3.34 30.40
C ARG A 78 -5.12 2.53 29.92
N LEU A 79 -5.32 1.27 29.54
CA LEU A 79 -4.30 0.41 28.96
C LEU A 79 -3.79 0.94 27.60
N ALA A 80 -4.67 1.56 26.82
CA ALA A 80 -4.31 2.23 25.57
C ALA A 80 -3.71 3.63 25.76
N ASN A 81 -3.64 4.16 26.98
CA ASN A 81 -3.16 5.51 27.24
C ASN A 81 -1.63 5.56 27.31
N ARG A 82 -1.02 6.39 26.47
CA ARG A 82 0.44 6.58 26.43
C ARG A 82 1.04 7.01 27.78
N LEU A 83 0.29 7.72 28.62
CA LEU A 83 0.75 8.15 29.96
C LEU A 83 1.02 6.99 30.91
N GLU A 84 0.51 5.78 30.61
CA GLU A 84 0.78 4.58 31.39
C GLU A 84 2.18 4.00 31.11
N TYR A 85 2.88 4.47 30.07
CA TYR A 85 4.13 3.92 29.56
C TYR A 85 5.25 4.96 29.48
N TYR A 86 5.53 5.64 30.59
CA TYR A 86 6.54 6.69 30.65
C TYR A 86 7.94 6.13 30.27
N ASN A 87 8.56 6.69 29.21
CA ASN A 87 9.82 6.22 28.62
C ASN A 87 9.83 4.75 28.15
N GLN A 88 8.65 4.14 27.96
CA GLN A 88 8.47 2.72 27.61
C GLN A 88 7.68 2.60 26.29
N GLN A 89 8.17 3.29 25.25
CA GLN A 89 7.43 3.41 24.00
C GLN A 89 7.36 2.10 23.20
N HIS A 90 8.30 1.19 23.43
CA HIS A 90 8.31 -0.14 22.82
C HIS A 90 7.20 -1.02 23.41
N GLU A 91 7.09 -1.03 24.74
CA GLU A 91 6.07 -1.72 25.54
C GLU A 91 4.66 -1.18 25.19
N TYR A 92 4.53 0.14 25.06
CA TYR A 92 3.29 0.79 24.64
C TYR A 92 2.83 0.31 23.27
N ARG A 93 3.73 0.31 22.27
CA ARG A 93 3.39 -0.12 20.90
C ARG A 93 2.99 -1.59 20.86
N ALA A 94 3.69 -2.45 21.61
CA ALA A 94 3.35 -3.86 21.72
C ALA A 94 1.99 -4.08 22.39
N THR A 95 1.73 -3.39 23.50
CA THR A 95 0.43 -3.46 24.20
C THR A 95 -0.70 -3.00 23.29
N LEU A 96 -0.57 -1.85 22.63
CA LEU A 96 -1.62 -1.31 21.76
C LEU A 96 -1.91 -2.23 20.57
N LYS A 97 -0.88 -2.90 20.03
CA LYS A 97 -1.03 -3.88 18.96
C LYS A 97 -1.87 -5.07 19.44
N GLN A 98 -1.42 -5.76 20.50
CA GLN A 98 -2.11 -6.93 21.04
C GLN A 98 -3.53 -6.61 21.53
N LEU A 99 -3.71 -5.44 22.15
CA LEU A 99 -5.03 -4.98 22.60
C LEU A 99 -6.00 -4.85 21.43
N ASN A 100 -5.57 -4.29 20.30
CA ASN A 100 -6.43 -4.20 19.11
C ASN A 100 -6.68 -5.58 18.48
N GLU A 101 -5.70 -6.49 18.45
CA GLU A 101 -5.89 -7.87 17.97
C GLU A 101 -6.99 -8.60 18.74
N ILE A 102 -7.07 -8.40 20.07
CA ILE A 102 -8.13 -8.96 20.91
C ILE A 102 -9.48 -8.27 20.64
N LEU A 103 -9.52 -6.94 20.67
CA LEU A 103 -10.77 -6.18 20.56
C LEU A 103 -11.46 -6.36 19.20
N VAL A 104 -10.68 -6.56 18.13
CA VAL A 104 -11.21 -6.73 16.76
C VAL A 104 -12.04 -8.01 16.65
N LEU A 105 -11.73 -9.06 17.42
CA LEU A 105 -12.55 -10.28 17.48
C LEU A 105 -13.97 -9.99 18.01
N GLY A 106 -14.10 -8.98 18.87
CA GLY A 106 -15.37 -8.45 19.36
C GLY A 106 -15.94 -7.30 18.53
N GLY A 107 -15.42 -7.06 17.32
CA GLY A 107 -15.88 -6.00 16.41
C GLY A 107 -15.57 -4.58 16.90
N ARG A 108 -14.49 -4.40 17.67
CA ARG A 108 -14.10 -3.11 18.25
C ARG A 108 -12.60 -2.86 18.08
N ARG A 109 -12.18 -1.60 18.16
CA ARG A 109 -10.76 -1.22 18.23
C ARG A 109 -10.57 0.07 19.00
N ILE A 110 -9.35 0.32 19.46
CA ILE A 110 -8.96 1.62 19.99
C ILE A 110 -8.86 2.61 18.83
N GLY A 111 -9.61 3.69 18.92
CA GLY A 111 -9.55 4.83 18.01
C GLY A 111 -9.49 6.15 18.77
N GLU A 112 -9.59 7.24 18.03
CA GLU A 112 -9.71 8.58 18.58
C GLU A 112 -11.08 9.15 18.19
N ASP A 113 -11.79 9.69 19.17
CA ASP A 113 -13.01 10.48 18.98
C ASP A 113 -12.80 11.85 19.64
N GLY A 114 -12.91 12.92 18.85
CA GLY A 114 -12.69 14.29 19.34
C GLY A 114 -11.32 14.55 20.00
N GLY A 115 -10.29 13.78 19.66
CA GLY A 115 -8.95 13.87 20.27
C GLY A 115 -8.81 13.13 21.61
N GLN A 116 -9.80 12.35 22.02
CA GLN A 116 -9.73 11.43 23.15
C GLN A 116 -9.76 9.98 22.68
N LEU A 117 -9.11 9.08 23.42
CA LEU A 117 -9.15 7.65 23.13
C LEU A 117 -10.57 7.11 23.36
N ALA A 118 -11.09 6.37 22.38
CA ALA A 118 -12.43 5.79 22.44
C ALA A 118 -12.43 4.38 21.82
N LEU A 119 -13.38 3.54 22.24
CA LEU A 119 -13.66 2.27 21.57
C LEU A 119 -14.57 2.52 20.36
N VAL A 120 -14.05 2.24 19.17
CA VAL A 120 -14.76 2.42 17.91
C VAL A 120 -15.17 1.06 17.37
N ARG A 121 -16.42 0.95 16.87
CA ARG A 121 -16.88 -0.27 16.20
C ARG A 121 -16.12 -0.47 14.89
N CYS A 122 -15.72 -1.71 14.65
CA CYS A 122 -15.06 -2.17 13.44
C CYS A 122 -15.84 -3.36 12.89
N GLU A 123 -15.98 -3.47 11.57
CA GLU A 123 -16.52 -4.67 10.96
C GLU A 123 -15.48 -5.79 11.13
N ALA A 124 -15.79 -6.76 12.00
CA ALA A 124 -14.95 -7.92 12.22
C ALA A 124 -14.85 -8.73 10.91
N GLY A 125 -13.66 -8.77 10.31
CA GLY A 125 -13.35 -9.70 9.22
C GLY A 125 -12.62 -9.15 7.99
N PHE A 126 -12.28 -7.86 7.89
CA PHE A 126 -11.65 -7.36 6.65
C PHE A 126 -10.45 -6.42 6.80
N GLU A 127 -10.11 -5.91 7.99
CA GLU A 127 -9.00 -4.96 8.11
C GLU A 127 -7.62 -5.65 8.32
N ASP A 128 -7.53 -6.72 9.12
CA ASP A 128 -6.21 -7.31 9.45
C ASP A 128 -5.60 -8.14 8.30
N GLU A 129 -6.40 -8.91 7.55
CA GLU A 129 -5.89 -9.64 6.37
C GLU A 129 -5.53 -8.70 5.21
N VAL A 130 -6.24 -7.58 5.05
CA VAL A 130 -5.90 -6.54 4.05
C VAL A 130 -4.65 -5.77 4.49
N ARG A 131 -4.40 -5.60 5.81
CA ARG A 131 -3.18 -4.98 6.34
C ARG A 131 -1.95 -5.88 6.34
N GLN A 132 -2.14 -7.20 6.31
CA GLN A 132 -1.09 -8.21 6.21
C GLN A 132 -0.80 -8.68 4.77
N LEU A 133 -1.33 -7.99 3.75
CA LEU A 133 -0.72 -8.10 2.42
C LEU A 133 0.77 -7.79 2.56
N PRO A 134 1.68 -8.63 2.03
CA PRO A 134 3.11 -8.39 2.15
C PRO A 134 3.41 -6.99 1.63
N ARG A 135 3.68 -6.06 2.55
CA ARG A 135 4.03 -4.68 2.21
C ARG A 135 5.32 -4.80 1.42
N VAL A 136 5.31 -4.39 0.15
CA VAL A 136 6.56 -4.28 -0.61
C VAL A 136 7.46 -3.36 0.20
N GLU A 137 8.47 -3.90 0.86
CA GLU A 137 9.40 -3.12 1.67
C GLU A 137 10.35 -2.36 0.74
N LEU A 138 10.72 -1.14 1.14
CA LEU A 138 11.81 -0.43 0.48
C LEU A 138 13.11 -1.12 0.88
N LYS A 139 13.74 -1.82 -0.06
CA LYS A 139 14.96 -2.61 0.18
C LYS A 139 16.24 -1.82 -0.10
N VAL A 140 16.08 -0.62 -0.65
CA VAL A 140 17.17 0.20 -1.19
C VAL A 140 17.19 1.56 -0.52
N SER A 141 18.38 2.10 -0.31
CA SER A 141 18.56 3.49 0.09
C SER A 141 18.23 4.43 -1.07
N VAL A 142 17.82 5.65 -0.75
CA VAL A 142 17.54 6.68 -1.77
C VAL A 142 18.76 6.95 -2.66
N THR A 143 19.97 6.87 -2.09
CA THR A 143 21.24 7.04 -2.80
C THR A 143 21.54 5.95 -3.82
N GLU A 144 20.93 4.76 -3.69
CA GLU A 144 21.04 3.70 -4.71
C GLU A 144 20.15 3.96 -5.93
N VAL A 145 19.11 4.77 -5.77
CA VAL A 145 18.17 5.14 -6.84
C VAL A 145 18.56 6.48 -7.49
N VAL A 146 18.97 7.44 -6.67
CA VAL A 146 19.27 8.81 -7.06
C VAL A 146 20.76 9.10 -6.84
N SER A 147 21.49 9.21 -7.94
CA SER A 147 22.94 9.47 -7.94
C SER A 147 23.33 10.90 -7.61
N ASP A 148 22.40 11.86 -7.72
CA ASP A 148 22.61 13.26 -7.33
C ASP A 148 22.40 13.40 -5.81
N PRO A 149 23.43 13.79 -5.03
CA PRO A 149 23.34 13.89 -3.57
C PRO A 149 22.30 14.91 -3.07
N GLU A 150 22.14 16.05 -3.76
CA GLU A 150 21.19 17.09 -3.34
C GLU A 150 19.76 16.65 -3.58
N LEU A 151 19.52 16.01 -4.73
CA LEU A 151 18.22 15.43 -5.04
C LEU A 151 17.91 14.25 -4.13
N ALA A 152 18.88 13.39 -3.82
CA ALA A 152 18.70 12.27 -2.91
C ALA A 152 18.29 12.74 -1.50
N ALA A 153 18.92 13.79 -0.98
CA ALA A 153 18.52 14.39 0.30
C ALA A 153 17.08 14.94 0.26
N THR A 154 16.70 15.58 -0.86
CA THR A 154 15.33 16.08 -1.06
C THR A 154 14.31 14.95 -1.14
N VAL A 155 14.63 13.85 -1.83
CA VAL A 155 13.77 12.66 -1.94
C VAL A 155 13.57 12.01 -0.57
N GLN A 156 14.64 11.88 0.24
CA GLN A 156 14.54 11.37 1.60
C GLN A 156 13.63 12.26 2.47
N LEU A 157 13.81 13.57 2.41
CA LEU A 157 12.95 14.53 3.12
C LEU A 157 11.48 14.34 2.75
N ARG A 158 11.16 14.15 1.46
CA ARG A 158 9.78 13.92 1.00
C ARG A 158 9.21 12.57 1.47
N LEU A 159 10.03 11.52 1.60
CA LEU A 159 9.59 10.25 2.22
C LEU A 159 9.23 10.44 3.68
N ASP A 160 10.05 11.19 4.43
CA ASP A 160 9.85 11.42 5.86
C ASP A 160 8.60 12.29 6.11
N GLU A 161 8.39 13.32 5.29
CA GLU A 161 7.17 14.14 5.31
C GLU A 161 5.93 13.32 4.95
N ALA A 162 6.00 12.45 3.93
CA ALA A 162 4.89 11.59 3.56
C ALA A 162 4.52 10.61 4.69
N ARG A 163 5.52 10.08 5.41
CA ARG A 163 5.32 9.24 6.59
C ARG A 163 4.66 10.02 7.73
N THR A 164 5.12 11.23 8.00
CA THR A 164 4.52 12.09 9.04
C THR A 164 3.07 12.40 8.71
N CYS A 165 2.76 12.71 7.44
CA CYS A 165 1.39 12.94 6.99
C CYS A 165 0.51 11.70 7.15
N TYR A 166 1.03 10.52 6.81
CA TYR A 166 0.32 9.25 7.01
C TYR A 166 0.01 8.98 8.49
N GLU A 167 0.99 9.20 9.38
CA GLU A 167 0.85 8.96 10.82
C GLU A 167 -0.17 9.89 11.48
N HIS A 168 -0.33 11.11 10.97
CA HIS A 168 -1.21 12.14 11.54
C HIS A 168 -2.52 12.34 10.77
N GLY A 169 -2.88 11.42 9.86
CA GLY A 169 -4.17 11.47 9.15
C GLY A 169 -4.26 12.48 8.01
N ALA A 170 -3.15 13.12 7.61
CA ALA A 170 -3.08 14.05 6.49
C ALA A 170 -2.92 13.29 5.15
N TYR A 171 -3.86 12.39 4.84
CA TYR A 171 -3.76 11.42 3.75
C TYR A 171 -3.67 12.07 2.36
N THR A 172 -4.46 13.11 2.08
CA THR A 172 -4.37 13.85 0.82
C THR A 172 -2.96 14.41 0.60
N SER A 173 -2.36 15.01 1.63
CA SER A 173 -0.98 15.51 1.60
C SER A 173 0.03 14.39 1.36
N ALA A 174 -0.13 13.26 2.05
CA ALA A 174 0.73 12.10 1.88
C ALA A 174 0.74 11.59 0.43
N VAL A 175 -0.43 11.44 -0.21
CA VAL A 175 -0.50 10.99 -1.62
C VAL A 175 0.16 11.98 -2.57
N ILE A 176 -0.02 13.28 -2.35
CA ILE A 176 0.63 14.32 -3.17
C ILE A 176 2.15 14.20 -3.07
N MET A 177 2.68 14.01 -1.85
CA MET A 177 4.11 13.84 -1.63
C MET A 177 4.65 12.59 -2.32
N LEU A 178 3.97 11.45 -2.18
CA LEU A 178 4.34 10.21 -2.86
C LEU A 178 4.34 10.36 -4.39
N GLY A 179 3.31 10.99 -4.95
CA GLY A 179 3.22 11.25 -6.39
C GLY A 179 4.27 12.21 -6.91
N SER A 180 4.62 13.24 -6.13
CA SER A 180 5.65 14.23 -6.49
C SER A 180 7.06 13.63 -6.38
N LEU A 181 7.27 12.80 -5.37
CA LEU A 181 8.51 12.04 -5.19
C LEU A 181 8.78 11.11 -6.38
N LEU A 182 7.78 10.31 -6.77
CA LEU A 182 7.91 9.42 -7.93
C LEU A 182 8.24 10.18 -9.20
N GLU A 183 7.58 11.33 -9.41
CA GLU A 183 7.83 12.19 -10.57
C GLU A 183 9.28 12.68 -10.59
N GLY A 184 9.81 13.17 -9.47
CA GLY A 184 11.19 13.63 -9.36
C GLY A 184 12.23 12.52 -9.55
N VAL A 185 12.01 11.36 -8.94
CA VAL A 185 12.92 10.21 -9.05
C VAL A 185 12.96 9.66 -10.48
N LEU A 186 11.79 9.53 -11.13
CA LEU A 186 11.73 9.06 -12.52
C LEU A 186 12.29 10.09 -13.49
N ALA A 187 12.12 11.39 -13.24
CA ALA A 187 12.74 12.44 -14.03
C ALA A 187 14.26 12.36 -13.97
N HIS A 188 14.83 12.14 -12.78
CA HIS A 188 16.27 11.92 -12.61
C HIS A 188 16.74 10.66 -13.34
N ALA A 189 16.02 9.55 -13.19
CA ALA A 189 16.34 8.32 -13.90
C ALA A 189 16.33 8.54 -15.43
N ALA A 190 15.34 9.25 -15.96
CA ALA A 190 15.29 9.63 -17.36
C ALA A 190 16.49 10.51 -17.77
N GLN A 191 16.84 11.52 -16.98
CA GLN A 191 17.96 12.41 -17.26
C GLN A 191 19.30 11.66 -17.33
N VAL A 192 19.53 10.73 -16.41
CA VAL A 192 20.81 10.00 -16.30
C VAL A 192 20.89 8.82 -17.25
N ARG A 193 19.77 8.12 -17.50
CA ARG A 193 19.76 6.85 -18.26
C ARG A 193 19.37 6.99 -19.73
N ALA A 194 18.67 8.06 -20.14
CA ALA A 194 18.14 8.19 -21.50
C ALA A 194 19.18 8.57 -22.58
N ALA A 195 20.47 8.33 -22.36
CA ALA A 195 21.50 8.67 -23.35
C ALA A 195 21.23 7.93 -24.68
N GLY A 196 20.79 8.69 -25.70
CA GLY A 196 20.46 8.16 -27.03
C GLY A 196 19.06 7.56 -27.18
N VAL A 197 18.20 7.61 -26.15
CA VAL A 197 16.81 7.16 -26.23
C VAL A 197 15.90 8.36 -26.52
N PRO A 198 15.09 8.33 -27.60
CA PRO A 198 14.16 9.42 -27.89
C PRO A 198 13.07 9.50 -26.80
N MET A 199 13.04 10.61 -26.08
CA MET A 199 11.96 10.93 -25.15
C MET A 199 10.71 11.40 -25.91
N PRO A 200 9.50 11.08 -25.43
CA PRO A 200 8.25 11.46 -26.10
C PRO A 200 8.02 12.98 -26.09
N LYS A 201 8.55 13.68 -25.08
CA LYS A 201 8.46 15.14 -24.90
C LYS A 201 9.77 15.64 -24.29
N PRO A 202 10.07 16.95 -24.37
CA PRO A 202 11.13 17.55 -23.56
C PRO A 202 10.91 17.24 -22.07
N LEU A 203 11.98 16.93 -21.34
CA LEU A 203 11.94 16.52 -19.91
C LEU A 203 11.07 17.46 -19.05
N ARG A 204 11.21 18.77 -19.24
CA ARG A 204 10.43 19.82 -18.54
C ARG A 204 8.91 19.80 -18.78
N ASN A 205 8.46 19.10 -19.81
CA ASN A 205 7.05 19.00 -20.22
C ASN A 205 6.48 17.59 -19.94
N MET A 206 7.29 16.69 -19.39
CA MET A 206 6.84 15.35 -18.99
C MET A 206 6.25 15.42 -17.58
N GLY A 207 5.06 14.85 -17.40
CA GLY A 207 4.50 14.60 -16.07
C GLY A 207 4.70 13.15 -15.63
N LEU A 208 4.27 12.80 -14.41
CA LEU A 208 4.36 11.44 -13.86
C LEU A 208 3.93 10.34 -14.83
N ASN A 209 2.82 10.52 -15.57
CA ASN A 209 2.38 9.53 -16.54
C ASN A 209 3.37 9.34 -17.71
N ASP A 210 3.94 10.44 -18.22
CA ASP A 210 4.92 10.36 -19.30
C ASP A 210 6.18 9.63 -18.81
N PHE A 211 6.61 9.90 -17.58
CA PHE A 211 7.74 9.24 -16.94
C PHE A 211 7.52 7.75 -16.68
N LEU A 212 6.35 7.35 -16.17
CA LEU A 212 6.02 5.95 -15.93
C LEU A 212 6.00 5.15 -17.24
N ASN A 213 5.38 5.70 -18.28
CA ASN A 213 5.37 5.06 -19.60
C ASN A 213 6.79 4.93 -20.16
N PHE A 214 7.59 5.99 -20.08
CA PHE A 214 8.97 5.99 -20.55
C PHE A 214 9.85 5.00 -19.78
N ALA A 215 9.76 4.96 -18.45
CA ALA A 215 10.51 4.02 -17.63
C ALA A 215 10.13 2.55 -17.91
N TYR A 216 8.84 2.28 -18.08
CA TYR A 216 8.35 0.94 -18.42
C TYR A 216 8.81 0.49 -19.82
N GLU A 217 8.71 1.37 -20.83
CA GLU A 217 9.18 1.07 -22.19
C GLU A 217 10.69 0.75 -22.24
N ASN A 218 11.46 1.39 -21.36
CA ASN A 218 12.89 1.15 -21.20
C ASN A 218 13.24 0.04 -20.19
N LYS A 219 12.24 -0.69 -19.66
CA LYS A 219 12.40 -1.80 -18.71
C LYS A 219 13.10 -1.41 -17.40
N TRP A 220 12.91 -0.19 -16.94
CA TRP A 220 13.44 0.27 -15.65
C TRP A 220 12.51 -0.03 -14.48
N ILE A 221 11.23 -0.22 -14.78
CA ILE A 221 10.17 -0.57 -13.83
C ILE A 221 9.31 -1.69 -14.42
N GLU A 222 8.71 -2.50 -13.56
CA GLU A 222 7.82 -3.57 -13.96
C GLU A 222 6.40 -3.07 -14.31
N TYR A 223 5.59 -3.96 -14.90
CA TYR A 223 4.25 -3.60 -15.40
C TYR A 223 3.27 -3.29 -14.27
N ASP A 224 3.39 -3.99 -13.16
CA ASP A 224 2.62 -3.79 -11.93
C ASP A 224 2.93 -2.42 -11.29
N ALA A 225 4.20 -2.01 -11.23
CA ALA A 225 4.60 -0.67 -10.78
C ALA A 225 3.99 0.42 -11.67
N LYS A 226 3.99 0.24 -13.00
CA LYS A 226 3.34 1.14 -13.95
C LYS A 226 1.82 1.22 -13.73
N LEU A 227 1.14 0.06 -13.72
CA LEU A 227 -0.31 -0.01 -13.62
C LEU A 227 -0.81 0.57 -12.30
N THR A 228 -0.13 0.25 -11.19
CA THR A 228 -0.58 0.66 -9.86
C THR A 228 -0.25 2.13 -9.56
N SER A 229 0.72 2.72 -10.27
CA SER A 229 0.99 4.17 -10.20
C SER A 229 -0.14 5.05 -10.76
N GLU A 230 -1.07 4.48 -11.53
CA GLU A 230 -2.33 5.15 -11.90
C GLU A 230 -3.16 5.54 -10.67
N LEU A 231 -3.12 4.72 -9.63
CA LEU A 231 -3.81 4.95 -8.37
C LEU A 231 -3.31 6.24 -7.71
N ILE A 232 -1.99 6.38 -7.59
CA ILE A 232 -1.33 7.57 -7.04
C ILE A 232 -1.71 8.81 -7.85
N ARG A 233 -1.74 8.70 -9.19
CA ARG A 233 -2.11 9.83 -10.05
C ARG A 233 -3.56 10.27 -9.84
N GLN A 234 -4.49 9.31 -9.70
CA GLN A 234 -5.89 9.63 -9.48
C GLN A 234 -6.10 10.31 -8.12
N TYR A 235 -5.49 9.78 -7.07
CA TYR A 235 -5.67 10.30 -5.72
C TYR A 235 -4.90 11.61 -5.45
N ARG A 236 -3.73 11.84 -6.06
CA ARG A 236 -3.00 13.12 -5.92
C ARG A 236 -3.81 14.29 -6.47
N ASN A 237 -4.61 14.05 -7.51
CA ASN A 237 -5.44 15.08 -8.14
C ASN A 237 -6.67 15.46 -7.30
N LEU A 238 -7.00 14.68 -6.27
CA LEU A 238 -8.08 15.03 -5.33
C LEU A 238 -7.67 16.15 -4.36
N VAL A 239 -6.44 16.66 -4.44
CA VAL A 239 -6.08 17.95 -3.82
C VAL A 239 -6.97 19.10 -4.30
N HIS A 240 -7.54 18.97 -5.50
CA HIS A 240 -8.48 19.96 -6.04
C HIS A 240 -9.88 19.72 -5.45
N PRO A 241 -10.45 20.65 -4.67
CA PRO A 241 -11.72 20.42 -3.97
C PRO A 241 -12.90 20.08 -4.89
N LEU A 242 -12.92 20.62 -6.12
CA LEU A 242 -13.94 20.30 -7.11
C LEU A 242 -13.78 18.87 -7.65
N ALA A 243 -12.55 18.39 -7.81
CA ALA A 243 -12.28 17.02 -8.25
C ALA A 243 -12.66 16.01 -7.17
N GLU A 244 -12.32 16.31 -5.91
CA GLU A 244 -12.73 15.53 -4.74
C GLU A 244 -14.25 15.45 -4.60
N LYS A 245 -14.95 16.59 -4.70
CA LYS A 245 -16.42 16.66 -4.68
C LYS A 245 -17.05 15.83 -5.80
N GLN A 246 -16.50 15.88 -7.01
CA GLN A 246 -16.99 15.08 -8.15
C GLN A 246 -16.75 13.58 -7.95
N LYS A 247 -15.61 13.21 -7.35
CA LYS A 247 -15.26 11.82 -7.07
C LYS A 247 -16.10 11.23 -5.93
N GLY A 248 -16.57 12.08 -5.01
CA GLY A 248 -17.39 11.68 -3.86
C GLY A 248 -16.62 10.90 -2.79
N HIS A 249 -15.29 10.96 -2.83
CA HIS A 249 -14.40 10.24 -1.93
C HIS A 249 -13.06 10.98 -1.80
N SER A 250 -12.45 10.87 -0.62
CA SER A 250 -11.19 11.52 -0.24
C SER A 250 -10.15 10.47 0.13
N PRO A 251 -8.85 10.69 -0.15
CA PRO A 251 -7.81 9.77 0.29
C PRO A 251 -7.90 9.51 1.80
N ASN A 252 -7.91 8.24 2.16
CA ASN A 252 -7.92 7.77 3.54
C ASN A 252 -6.70 6.88 3.82
N ARG A 253 -6.63 6.30 5.02
CA ARG A 253 -5.52 5.40 5.39
C ARG A 253 -5.35 4.23 4.41
N ASP A 254 -6.45 3.59 4.02
CA ASP A 254 -6.42 2.44 3.11
C ASP A 254 -5.90 2.83 1.72
N THR A 255 -6.26 4.04 1.28
CA THR A 255 -5.73 4.62 0.05
C THR A 255 -4.20 4.68 0.09
N LEU A 256 -3.62 5.11 1.22
CA LEU A 256 -2.16 5.17 1.37
C LEU A 256 -1.53 3.80 1.56
N ASP A 257 -2.18 2.89 2.28
CA ASP A 257 -1.71 1.51 2.43
C ASP A 257 -1.64 0.80 1.06
N MET A 258 -2.50 1.17 0.09
CA MET A 258 -2.38 0.73 -1.31
C MET A 258 -1.30 1.49 -2.11
N CYS A 259 -1.12 2.80 -1.88
CA CYS A 259 -0.17 3.61 -2.65
C CYS A 259 1.30 3.39 -2.24
N TRP A 260 1.57 3.11 -0.95
CA TRP A 260 2.93 3.01 -0.43
C TRP A 260 3.74 1.86 -1.05
N PRO A 261 3.20 0.63 -1.20
CA PRO A 261 3.91 -0.47 -1.86
C PRO A 261 4.31 -0.14 -3.31
N VAL A 262 3.51 0.66 -4.02
CA VAL A 262 3.81 1.08 -5.40
C VAL A 262 5.08 1.92 -5.46
N VAL A 263 5.23 2.85 -4.52
CA VAL A 263 6.44 3.68 -4.42
C VAL A 263 7.64 2.80 -4.12
N ASN A 264 7.53 1.89 -3.16
CA ASN A 264 8.61 0.99 -2.79
C ASN A 264 9.00 0.06 -3.96
N ALA A 265 8.03 -0.51 -4.68
CA ALA A 265 8.27 -1.32 -5.87
C ALA A 265 9.01 -0.52 -6.94
N THR A 266 8.53 0.69 -7.25
CA THR A 266 9.16 1.55 -8.26
C THR A 266 10.60 1.90 -7.90
N LEU A 267 10.88 2.23 -6.64
CA LEU A 267 12.24 2.54 -6.18
C LEU A 267 13.15 1.30 -6.22
N ASN A 268 12.65 0.15 -5.78
CA ASN A 268 13.39 -1.12 -5.85
C ASN A 268 13.74 -1.50 -7.29
N ASP A 269 12.78 -1.40 -8.22
CA ASP A 269 13.00 -1.69 -9.64
C ASP A 269 14.06 -0.77 -10.26
N LEU A 270 13.96 0.53 -9.95
CA LEU A 270 14.93 1.52 -10.44
C LEU A 270 16.34 1.20 -9.94
N ALA A 271 16.50 0.86 -8.66
CA ALA A 271 17.81 0.47 -8.13
C ALA A 271 18.32 -0.83 -8.77
N ALA A 272 17.48 -1.86 -8.86
CA ALA A 272 17.85 -3.15 -9.45
C ALA A 272 18.31 -3.00 -10.91
N THR A 273 17.64 -2.15 -11.68
CA THR A 273 17.96 -1.88 -13.08
C THR A 273 19.11 -0.90 -13.28
N ALA A 274 19.48 -0.12 -12.25
CA ALA A 274 20.68 0.72 -12.27
C ALA A 274 21.96 -0.12 -12.30
N ALA A 275 21.95 -1.26 -11.61
CA ALA A 275 23.10 -2.15 -11.45
C ALA A 275 23.28 -3.16 -12.60
N ALA A 276 22.28 -3.32 -13.46
CA ALA A 276 22.31 -4.26 -14.57
C ALA A 276 23.01 -3.65 -15.81
N PRO A 277 23.91 -4.39 -16.51
CA PRO A 277 24.43 -3.92 -17.80
C PRO A 277 23.28 -3.80 -18.81
N PRO A 278 23.35 -2.85 -19.76
CA PRO A 278 22.28 -2.62 -20.72
C PRO A 278 22.04 -3.89 -21.55
N VAL A 279 20.87 -4.51 -21.35
CA VAL A 279 20.42 -5.62 -22.19
C VAL A 279 20.06 -5.03 -23.56
N PRO A 280 20.74 -5.42 -24.65
CA PRO A 280 20.43 -4.88 -25.97
C PRO A 280 18.97 -5.19 -26.33
N PRO A 281 18.29 -4.29 -27.06
CA PRO A 281 16.92 -4.51 -27.47
C PRO A 281 16.84 -5.80 -28.28
N THR A 282 15.97 -6.71 -27.83
CA THR A 282 15.63 -7.91 -28.58
C THR A 282 15.08 -7.47 -29.94
N PRO A 283 15.60 -7.97 -31.07
CA PRO A 283 15.08 -7.60 -32.37
C PRO A 283 13.58 -7.89 -32.38
N ARG A 284 12.77 -6.86 -32.62
CA ARG A 284 11.33 -7.05 -32.84
C ARG A 284 11.18 -8.08 -33.96
N ALA A 285 10.48 -9.17 -33.66
CA ALA A 285 10.08 -10.13 -34.68
C ALA A 285 9.44 -9.36 -35.85
N PRO A 286 9.78 -9.68 -37.10
CA PRO A 286 9.24 -8.97 -38.23
C PRO A 286 7.72 -9.07 -38.17
N THR A 287 7.07 -7.91 -38.06
CA THR A 287 5.63 -7.77 -38.27
C THR A 287 5.29 -8.52 -39.55
N GLU A 288 4.51 -9.59 -39.44
CA GLU A 288 3.85 -10.20 -40.59
C GLU A 288 3.08 -9.08 -41.29
N ARG A 289 3.68 -8.56 -42.37
CA ARG A 289 2.93 -7.78 -43.35
C ARG A 289 1.87 -8.73 -43.86
N GLY A 290 0.64 -8.51 -43.42
CA GLY A 290 -0.54 -9.14 -43.98
C GLY A 290 -0.41 -9.10 -45.50
N ARG A 291 -0.33 -10.28 -46.11
CA ARG A 291 -0.46 -10.43 -47.55
C ARG A 291 -1.84 -9.91 -47.91
N GLY A 292 -1.88 -8.67 -48.38
CA GLY A 292 -2.99 -8.15 -49.16
C GLY A 292 -3.29 -9.13 -50.28
N ARG A 293 -4.48 -9.69 -50.21
CA ARG A 293 -5.06 -10.56 -51.24
C ARG A 293 -5.21 -9.71 -52.51
N ASN A 294 -4.29 -9.89 -53.45
CA ASN A 294 -4.37 -9.25 -54.76
C ASN A 294 -5.27 -10.12 -55.67
N PRO A 295 -6.45 -9.65 -56.10
CA PRO A 295 -7.35 -10.43 -56.94
C PRO A 295 -7.07 -10.09 -58.41
N ASN A 296 -6.01 -10.66 -58.98
CA ASN A 296 -5.83 -10.83 -60.43
C ASN A 296 -4.43 -11.36 -60.72
N ALA A 297 -4.33 -12.68 -60.93
CA ALA A 297 -3.30 -13.28 -61.78
C ALA A 297 -3.72 -14.73 -62.05
N SER A 298 -4.63 -14.87 -63.00
CA SER A 298 -5.05 -16.14 -63.58
C SER A 298 -3.85 -16.85 -64.21
N ALA A 299 -3.66 -18.11 -63.79
CA ALA A 299 -3.18 -19.25 -64.58
C ALA A 299 -2.06 -19.00 -65.61
N GLN A 300 -0.82 -19.36 -65.26
CA GLN A 300 0.11 -19.95 -66.23
C GLN A 300 0.12 -21.46 -66.02
N ARG A 301 -0.54 -22.16 -66.95
CA ARG A 301 -0.47 -23.62 -67.11
C ARG A 301 0.91 -24.01 -67.68
N PRO A 302 1.41 -25.21 -67.37
CA PRO A 302 2.64 -25.73 -67.94
C PRO A 302 2.47 -26.09 -69.43
N THR A 303 3.57 -25.93 -70.15
CA THR A 303 3.79 -26.19 -71.58
C THR A 303 3.37 -27.61 -71.99
N PRO A 304 2.57 -27.80 -73.05
CA PRO A 304 2.38 -29.10 -73.67
C PRO A 304 3.41 -29.36 -74.77
N ALA A 305 3.77 -30.63 -74.91
CA ALA A 305 4.65 -31.17 -75.93
C ALA A 305 4.19 -30.88 -77.36
N SER A 306 5.16 -30.67 -78.24
CA SER A 306 5.02 -30.65 -79.69
C SER A 306 4.37 -31.93 -80.22
N VAL A 307 3.46 -31.80 -81.18
CA VAL A 307 3.46 -32.46 -82.52
C VAL A 307 2.07 -32.35 -83.18
N ALA A 308 2.10 -32.22 -84.51
CA ALA A 308 1.04 -32.42 -85.51
C ALA A 308 0.24 -31.20 -86.02
N ARG A 309 0.71 -30.77 -87.20
CA ARG A 309 0.07 -29.96 -88.25
C ARG A 309 -1.41 -30.30 -88.51
N ARG A 310 -2.23 -29.27 -88.75
CA ARG A 310 -3.06 -29.15 -89.98
C ARG A 310 -3.45 -27.69 -90.23
N ARG A 311 -3.42 -27.31 -91.51
CA ARG A 311 -3.63 -25.97 -92.09
C ARG A 311 -5.13 -25.65 -92.28
N PRO A 312 -5.49 -24.40 -92.63
CA PRO A 312 -6.75 -23.76 -92.28
C PRO A 312 -7.82 -23.85 -93.39
N GLY A 313 -9.07 -23.72 -92.98
CA GLY A 313 -10.15 -23.13 -93.77
C GLY A 313 -11.03 -22.37 -92.80
N GLY A 314 -11.51 -21.17 -93.04
CA GLY A 314 -11.54 -20.28 -94.20
C GLY A 314 -12.48 -19.14 -93.80
N GLY A 315 -12.63 -18.13 -94.66
CA GLY A 315 -13.80 -17.25 -94.59
C GLY A 315 -13.57 -15.86 -94.02
N THR A 316 -13.06 -15.01 -94.90
CA THR A 316 -13.24 -13.56 -94.96
C THR A 316 -14.72 -13.15 -94.89
N THR A 317 -15.01 -11.98 -94.30
CA THR A 317 -15.86 -10.84 -94.76
C THR A 317 -16.49 -10.17 -93.53
N ALA A 318 -16.20 -8.91 -93.17
CA ALA A 318 -16.24 -7.64 -93.89
C ALA A 318 -17.66 -7.12 -94.18
N GLY A 319 -18.05 -6.10 -93.42
CA GLY A 319 -18.80 -4.92 -93.86
C GLY A 319 -18.25 -3.78 -92.99
N THR A 320 -17.81 -2.63 -93.48
CA THR A 320 -17.97 -1.92 -94.75
C THR A 320 -16.77 -0.98 -94.89
#